data_AF-A0A932LRY3-F1
#
_entry.id   AF-A0A932LRY3-F1
#
_cell.length_a   1.000
_cell.length_b   1.000
_cell.length_c   1.000
_cell.angle_alpha   90.00
_cell.angle_beta   90.00
_cell.angle_gamma   90.00
#
_symmetry.space_group_name_H-M   'P 1'
#
loop_
_entity.id
_entity.type
_entity.pdbx_description
1 polymer ?
#
loop_
_entity_poly.entity_id
_entity_poly.type
_entity_poly.pdbx_seq_one_letter_code
_entity_poly.pdbx_strand_id
1 'polypeptide(L)'
;MAKLLVHESAGAREFEIIDNEVHMGRELDNTLRLPDPSISRHHCVIRKLGGGFEIQDLQSSNGVLVNGNRVQSSPLRDGDRITLGQVQLTFQDPRPEAGATVALNIQDAPPAVPTGTVRMSADDLAAIHVGGAPAEPKGPDQIATGPVPVPPPPPALPMPPAAPPVAPTAPAAPALRPTGQAVAQSAPRPAAADGPMPAFIAGFLPPVPDDAQPTGERGDFFTRLAAVILDVLPFIALYIAVFILTFIIPFLGCIVLPFVGLFGLAYTFLFIPYCESHYGGTFGKKIMKLRIVPEDNPQGRIDFGTAILRRVGHILNFTILYLLVFGDERKHVGDMISKSVCIKVDR
;
A
#
# COMPACT_ATOMS: atom_id res chain seq x y z
N MET A 1 -2.45 -2.25 -23.77
CA MET A 1 -3.30 -2.41 -22.58
C MET A 1 -3.74 -1.03 -22.13
N ALA A 2 -4.95 -0.89 -21.60
CA ALA A 2 -5.43 0.41 -21.11
C ALA A 2 -4.68 0.84 -19.85
N LYS A 3 -4.46 2.14 -19.70
CA LYS A 3 -3.69 2.78 -18.64
C LYS A 3 -4.45 3.97 -18.07
N LEU A 4 -4.18 4.28 -16.81
CA LEU A 4 -4.58 5.52 -16.15
C LEU A 4 -3.31 6.30 -15.82
N LEU A 5 -3.26 7.55 -16.27
CA LEU A 5 -2.23 8.51 -15.86
C LEU A 5 -2.77 9.35 -14.71
N VAL A 6 -2.29 9.11 -13.49
CA VAL A 6 -2.63 9.91 -12.32
C VAL A 6 -1.73 11.15 -12.31
N HIS A 7 -2.31 12.34 -12.46
CA HIS A 7 -1.57 13.59 -12.39
C HIS A 7 -1.46 14.03 -10.92
N GLU A 8 -0.25 13.96 -10.38
CA GLU A 8 0.09 14.40 -9.03
C GLU A 8 1.01 15.63 -9.11
N SER A 9 1.15 16.37 -8.01
CA SER A 9 2.01 17.56 -7.93
C SER A 9 3.48 17.28 -8.27
N ALA A 10 3.93 16.04 -8.06
CA ALA A 10 5.30 15.59 -8.30
C ALA A 10 5.53 14.94 -9.68
N GLY A 11 4.49 14.76 -10.50
CA GLY A 11 4.58 14.11 -11.82
C GLY A 11 3.34 13.28 -12.17
N ALA A 12 3.41 12.52 -13.27
CA ALA A 12 2.35 11.60 -13.68
C ALA A 12 2.73 10.16 -13.31
N ARG A 13 1.87 9.46 -12.57
CA ARG A 13 2.02 8.03 -12.27
C ARG A 13 1.17 7.23 -13.25
N GLU A 14 1.78 6.28 -13.95
CA GLU A 14 1.05 5.34 -14.80
C GLU A 14 0.53 4.16 -13.97
N PHE A 15 -0.72 3.77 -14.20
CA PHE A 15 -1.33 2.57 -13.65
C PHE A 15 -1.95 1.75 -14.77
N GLU A 16 -1.53 0.50 -14.93
CA GLU A 16 -2.07 -0.38 -15.97
C GLU A 16 -3.35 -1.06 -15.49
N ILE A 17 -4.40 -1.06 -16.31
CA ILE A 17 -5.65 -1.74 -16.01
C ILE A 17 -5.54 -3.20 -16.46
N ILE A 18 -5.25 -4.08 -15.50
CA ILE A 18 -5.12 -5.52 -15.73
C ILE A 18 -6.44 -6.24 -15.42
N ASP A 19 -7.06 -5.89 -14.28
CA ASP A 19 -8.26 -6.54 -13.78
C ASP A 19 -9.53 -6.11 -14.54
N ASN A 20 -10.59 -6.91 -14.38
CA ASN A 20 -11.92 -6.58 -14.94
C ASN A 20 -12.60 -5.44 -14.19
N GLU A 21 -12.29 -5.28 -12.90
CA GLU A 21 -12.80 -4.22 -12.05
C GLU A 21 -11.65 -3.57 -11.29
N VAL A 22 -11.53 -2.25 -11.39
CA VAL A 22 -10.51 -1.46 -10.69
C VAL A 22 -11.22 -0.51 -9.75
N HIS A 23 -11.11 -0.79 -8.45
CA HIS A 23 -11.65 0.08 -7.42
C HIS A 23 -10.68 1.24 -7.14
N MET A 24 -11.23 2.44 -7.02
CA MET A 24 -10.49 3.67 -6.74
C MET A 24 -11.02 4.34 -5.49
N GLY A 25 -10.12 4.74 -4.61
CA GLY A 25 -10.48 5.41 -3.37
C GLY A 25 -9.30 5.67 -2.45
N ARG A 26 -9.59 6.27 -1.29
CA ARG A 26 -8.57 6.66 -0.31
C ARG A 26 -8.09 5.49 0.57
N GLU A 27 -8.94 4.50 0.80
CA GLU A 27 -8.62 3.31 1.60
C GLU A 27 -7.63 2.38 0.88
N LEU A 28 -6.95 1.56 1.68
CA LEU A 28 -5.92 0.62 1.23
C LEU A 28 -6.49 -0.61 0.50
N ASP A 29 -7.78 -0.88 0.63
CA ASP A 29 -8.48 -2.01 0.00
C ASP A 29 -8.90 -1.75 -1.46
N ASN A 30 -8.70 -0.53 -1.96
CA ASN A 30 -8.93 -0.19 -3.37
C ASN A 30 -7.73 -0.60 -4.24
N THR A 31 -8.01 -1.14 -5.43
CA THR A 31 -6.98 -1.52 -6.42
C THR A 31 -6.06 -0.36 -6.79
N LEU A 32 -6.62 0.83 -7.02
CA LEU A 32 -5.87 2.07 -7.21
C LEU A 32 -6.15 3.02 -6.04
N ARG A 33 -5.19 3.06 -5.12
CA ARG A 33 -5.25 3.95 -3.95
C ARG A 33 -4.85 5.37 -4.30
N LEU A 34 -5.75 6.30 -4.00
CA LEU A 34 -5.56 7.74 -4.15
C LEU A 34 -5.65 8.39 -2.74
N PRO A 35 -4.53 8.61 -2.04
CA PRO A 35 -4.50 9.00 -0.63
C PRO A 35 -4.81 10.49 -0.41
N ASP A 36 -5.85 11.01 -1.05
CA ASP A 36 -6.27 12.40 -0.98
C ASP A 36 -7.54 12.56 -0.13
N PRO A 37 -7.60 13.52 0.82
CA PRO A 37 -8.75 13.71 1.70
C PRO A 37 -10.05 14.12 0.96
N SER A 38 -9.95 14.68 -0.25
CA SER A 38 -11.10 14.97 -1.11
C SER A 38 -11.69 13.72 -1.79
N ILE A 39 -11.07 12.56 -1.61
CA ILE A 39 -11.52 11.29 -2.18
C ILE A 39 -12.16 10.43 -1.07
N SER A 40 -13.36 9.92 -1.34
CA SER A 40 -14.06 8.98 -0.46
C SER A 40 -13.27 7.66 -0.30
N ARG A 41 -13.56 6.93 0.79
CA ARG A 41 -12.91 5.65 1.10
C ARG A 41 -12.97 4.68 -0.08
N HIS A 42 -14.17 4.48 -0.63
CA HIS A 42 -14.41 3.88 -1.94
C HIS A 42 -15.11 4.95 -2.78
N HIS A 43 -14.45 5.44 -3.82
CA HIS A 43 -14.93 6.59 -4.57
C HIS A 43 -15.64 6.14 -5.84
N CYS A 44 -14.98 5.32 -6.66
CA CYS A 44 -15.52 4.84 -7.91
C CYS A 44 -14.89 3.51 -8.31
N VAL A 45 -15.49 2.87 -9.30
CA VAL A 45 -14.98 1.63 -9.90
C VAL A 45 -14.96 1.79 -11.41
N ILE A 46 -13.87 1.36 -12.05
CA ILE A 46 -13.84 1.16 -13.50
C ILE A 46 -14.09 -0.31 -13.78
N ARG A 47 -15.09 -0.60 -14.62
CA ARG A 47 -15.41 -1.95 -15.07
C ARG A 47 -15.08 -2.11 -16.55
N LYS A 48 -14.54 -3.26 -16.90
CA LYS A 48 -14.26 -3.65 -18.28
C LYS A 48 -15.46 -4.43 -18.83
N LEU A 49 -16.18 -3.85 -19.79
CA LEU A 49 -17.41 -4.40 -20.34
C LEU A 49 -17.27 -4.59 -21.85
N GLY A 50 -17.39 -5.85 -22.31
CA GLY A 50 -17.68 -6.21 -23.71
C GLY A 50 -16.77 -5.65 -24.82
N GLY A 51 -15.65 -5.00 -24.48
CA GLY A 51 -14.76 -4.32 -25.44
C GLY A 51 -14.30 -2.92 -25.02
N GLY A 52 -14.93 -2.30 -24.02
CA GLY A 52 -14.57 -0.98 -23.51
C GLY A 52 -14.50 -0.90 -21.97
N PHE A 53 -14.39 0.31 -21.45
CA PHE A 53 -14.34 0.61 -20.03
C PHE A 53 -15.49 1.54 -19.65
N GLU A 54 -16.06 1.32 -18.47
CA GLU A 54 -17.08 2.19 -17.88
C GLU A 54 -16.64 2.58 -16.48
N ILE A 55 -16.78 3.86 -16.12
CA ILE A 55 -16.56 4.34 -14.76
C ILE A 55 -17.90 4.53 -14.06
N GLN A 56 -17.99 4.04 -12.82
CA GLN A 56 -19.18 4.12 -11.97
C GLN A 56 -18.83 4.76 -10.63
N ASP A 57 -19.59 5.77 -10.21
CA ASP A 57 -19.48 6.42 -8.90
C ASP A 57 -20.10 5.54 -7.79
N LEU A 58 -19.37 5.33 -6.70
CA LEU A 58 -19.80 4.53 -5.54
C LEU A 58 -20.37 5.43 -4.43
N GLN A 59 -21.23 6.38 -4.81
CA GLN A 59 -21.79 7.40 -3.92
C GLN A 59 -20.71 8.23 -3.20
N SER A 60 -19.69 8.66 -3.96
CA SER A 60 -18.64 9.50 -3.42
C SER A 60 -19.15 10.89 -3.01
N SER A 61 -18.45 11.50 -2.04
CA SER A 61 -18.84 12.80 -1.47
C SER A 61 -18.74 13.93 -2.50
N ASN A 62 -17.69 13.91 -3.33
CA ASN A 62 -17.44 14.93 -4.35
C ASN A 62 -17.94 14.53 -5.74
N GLY A 63 -18.31 13.27 -5.95
CA GLY A 63 -18.71 12.74 -7.25
C GLY A 63 -17.54 12.49 -8.19
N VAL A 64 -17.81 11.73 -9.25
CA VAL A 64 -16.90 11.52 -10.38
C VAL A 64 -17.21 12.53 -11.47
N LEU A 65 -16.20 13.25 -11.97
CA LEU A 65 -16.34 14.10 -13.15
C LEU A 65 -15.55 13.52 -14.32
N VAL A 66 -16.19 13.37 -15.48
CA VAL A 66 -15.53 12.98 -16.73
C VAL A 66 -15.60 14.16 -17.70
N ASN A 67 -14.46 14.66 -18.14
CA ASN A 67 -14.31 15.85 -18.98
C ASN A 67 -15.03 17.08 -18.41
N GLY A 68 -15.07 17.20 -17.07
CA GLY A 68 -15.72 18.30 -16.35
C GLY A 68 -17.21 18.10 -16.04
N ASN A 69 -17.83 17.02 -16.53
CA ASN A 69 -19.23 16.71 -16.26
C ASN A 69 -19.36 15.67 -15.16
N ARG A 70 -20.17 15.93 -14.14
CA ARG A 70 -20.44 14.96 -13.07
C ARG A 70 -21.29 13.81 -13.58
N VAL A 71 -20.85 12.58 -13.38
CA VAL A 71 -21.49 11.36 -13.88
C VAL A 71 -21.69 10.35 -12.75
N GLN A 72 -22.78 9.58 -12.80
CA GLN A 72 -22.96 8.39 -11.94
C GLN A 72 -22.40 7.13 -12.60
N SER A 73 -22.58 6.99 -13.92
CA SER A 73 -21.97 5.96 -14.76
C SER A 73 -21.67 6.57 -16.12
N SER A 74 -20.50 6.31 -16.69
CA SER A 74 -20.14 6.78 -18.03
C SER A 74 -19.14 5.83 -18.70
N PRO A 75 -19.31 5.54 -20.01
CA PRO A 75 -18.24 4.90 -20.78
C PRO A 75 -17.00 5.82 -20.80
N LEU A 76 -15.82 5.21 -20.78
CA LEU A 76 -14.52 5.87 -20.91
C LEU A 76 -13.95 5.65 -22.30
N ARG A 77 -13.40 6.72 -22.88
CA ARG A 77 -12.70 6.72 -24.16
C ARG A 77 -11.26 7.16 -23.99
N ASP A 78 -10.40 6.73 -24.91
CA ASP A 78 -9.00 7.15 -24.93
C ASP A 78 -8.88 8.68 -24.87
N GLY A 79 -8.03 9.17 -23.97
CA GLY A 79 -7.83 10.59 -23.73
C GLY A 79 -8.79 11.24 -22.72
N ASP A 80 -9.81 10.54 -22.22
CA ASP A 80 -10.77 11.11 -21.27
C ASP A 80 -10.09 11.55 -19.97
N ARG A 81 -10.46 12.74 -19.49
CA ARG A 81 -9.99 13.28 -18.22
C ARG A 81 -11.01 13.00 -17.13
N ILE A 82 -10.60 12.23 -16.13
CA ILE A 82 -11.40 11.90 -14.96
C ILE A 82 -10.92 12.75 -13.79
N THR A 83 -11.82 13.47 -13.12
CA THR A 83 -11.50 14.25 -11.92
C THR A 83 -12.24 13.66 -10.73
N LEU A 84 -11.49 13.32 -9.68
CA LEU A 84 -11.98 12.77 -8.42
C LEU A 84 -11.55 13.71 -7.30
N GLY A 85 -12.45 14.55 -6.81
CA GLY A 85 -12.10 15.60 -5.84
C GLY A 85 -11.04 16.56 -6.42
N GLN A 86 -9.84 16.57 -5.83
CA GLN A 86 -8.70 17.37 -6.29
C GLN A 86 -7.72 16.61 -7.21
N VAL A 87 -7.91 15.30 -7.41
CA VAL A 87 -7.03 14.48 -8.24
C VAL A 87 -7.57 14.40 -9.67
N GLN A 88 -6.67 14.55 -10.64
CA GLN A 88 -6.98 14.39 -12.06
C GLN A 88 -6.29 13.15 -12.62
N LEU A 89 -7.03 12.36 -13.37
CA LEU A 89 -6.55 11.19 -14.10
C LEU A 89 -6.82 11.35 -15.59
N THR A 90 -5.97 10.78 -16.43
CA THR A 90 -6.22 10.64 -17.87
C THR A 90 -6.30 9.16 -18.21
N PHE A 91 -7.39 8.75 -18.83
CA PHE A 91 -7.55 7.40 -19.35
C PHE A 91 -6.89 7.28 -20.71
N GLN A 92 -6.12 6.21 -20.92
CA GLN A 92 -5.50 5.89 -22.19
C GLN A 92 -5.80 4.45 -22.58
N ASP A 93 -6.34 4.21 -23.76
CA ASP A 93 -6.49 2.87 -24.33
C ASP A 93 -5.81 2.81 -25.71
N PRO A 94 -4.68 2.07 -25.84
CA PRO A 94 -3.98 1.93 -27.11
C PRO A 94 -4.73 1.06 -28.13
N ARG A 95 -5.91 0.54 -27.81
CA ARG A 95 -6.76 -0.14 -28.78
C ARG A 95 -7.44 0.91 -29.65
N PRO A 96 -7.27 0.90 -30.99
CA PRO A 96 -8.10 1.73 -31.86
C PRO A 96 -9.56 1.38 -31.61
N GLU A 97 -10.42 2.40 -31.44
CA GLU A 97 -11.83 2.28 -31.07
C GLU A 97 -12.58 1.25 -31.95
N ALA A 98 -12.58 -0.02 -31.53
CA ALA A 98 -13.48 -1.03 -32.05
C ALA A 98 -14.78 -0.93 -31.24
N GLY A 99 -15.60 0.07 -31.56
CA GLY A 99 -16.92 0.21 -30.94
C GLY A 99 -17.59 1.58 -30.99
N ALA A 100 -16.95 2.61 -31.56
CA ALA A 100 -17.64 3.86 -31.85
C ALA A 100 -18.51 3.68 -33.10
N THR A 101 -19.70 3.09 -32.93
CA THR A 101 -20.80 3.27 -33.89
C THR A 101 -21.27 4.71 -33.77
N VAL A 102 -20.50 5.60 -34.37
CA VAL A 102 -20.92 6.95 -34.72
C VAL A 102 -21.96 6.78 -35.83
N ALA A 103 -23.24 6.70 -35.47
CA ALA A 103 -24.31 7.02 -36.39
C ALA A 103 -24.31 8.54 -36.62
N LEU A 104 -23.32 9.03 -37.39
CA LEU A 104 -23.47 10.29 -38.10
C LEU A 104 -24.41 10.02 -39.27
N ASN A 105 -25.69 10.35 -39.10
CA ASN A 105 -26.56 10.59 -40.24
C ASN A 105 -26.94 12.07 -40.24
N ILE A 106 -26.16 12.85 -41.00
CA ILE A 106 -26.59 14.17 -41.47
C ILE A 106 -27.10 13.95 -42.89
N GLN A 107 -28.42 13.78 -43.03
CA GLN A 107 -29.16 14.11 -44.24
C GLN A 107 -30.51 14.70 -43.82
N ASP A 108 -30.64 15.99 -44.12
CA ASP A 108 -31.81 16.82 -44.46
C ASP A 108 -33.23 16.50 -43.93
N ALA A 109 -33.95 17.60 -43.65
CA ALA A 109 -35.25 17.69 -42.98
C ALA A 109 -36.50 17.52 -43.93
N PRO A 110 -37.74 17.84 -43.51
CA PRO A 110 -38.96 16.98 -43.40
C PRO A 110 -39.95 17.16 -44.60
N PRO A 111 -41.20 16.57 -44.71
CA PRO A 111 -42.14 16.16 -43.64
C PRO A 111 -43.04 14.91 -43.89
N ALA A 112 -43.70 14.41 -42.84
CA ALA A 112 -45.09 13.89 -42.88
C ALA A 112 -45.61 13.53 -41.48
N VAL A 113 -46.78 14.08 -41.14
CA VAL A 113 -47.60 13.75 -39.95
C VAL A 113 -48.30 12.39 -40.19
N PRO A 114 -48.61 11.59 -39.15
CA PRO A 114 -50.01 11.60 -38.70
C PRO A 114 -50.21 11.49 -37.18
N THR A 115 -51.08 12.39 -36.72
CA THR A 115 -52.14 12.27 -35.72
C THR A 115 -52.31 10.93 -34.99
N GLY A 116 -52.16 10.99 -33.66
CA GLY A 116 -52.70 10.03 -32.70
C GLY A 116 -52.81 10.70 -31.33
N THR A 117 -53.92 11.41 -31.10
CA THR A 117 -54.23 12.12 -29.85
C THR A 117 -54.50 11.17 -28.69
N VAL A 118 -53.88 11.40 -27.53
CA VAL A 118 -54.45 11.05 -26.22
C VAL A 118 -54.37 12.29 -25.33
N ARG A 119 -55.53 12.65 -24.76
CA ARG A 119 -55.78 13.82 -23.91
C ARG A 119 -55.18 13.60 -22.53
N MET A 120 -54.57 14.65 -21.95
CA MET A 120 -54.39 14.79 -20.51
C MET A 120 -55.05 16.10 -20.06
N SER A 121 -55.80 16.02 -18.96
CA SER A 121 -56.58 17.11 -18.35
C SER A 121 -55.71 18.04 -17.49
N ALA A 122 -56.15 19.28 -17.37
CA ALA A 122 -55.40 20.40 -16.80
C ALA A 122 -55.23 20.41 -15.26
N ASP A 123 -55.47 19.30 -14.56
CA ASP A 123 -55.41 19.23 -13.09
C ASP A 123 -54.09 18.65 -12.54
N ASP A 124 -53.23 18.05 -13.39
CA ASP A 124 -51.99 17.38 -12.94
C ASP A 124 -50.74 18.28 -12.92
N LEU A 125 -50.87 19.59 -13.18
CA LEU A 125 -49.74 20.53 -13.24
C LEU A 125 -49.58 21.44 -12.00
N ALA A 126 -50.33 21.21 -10.92
CA ALA A 126 -50.30 22.07 -9.73
C ALA A 126 -50.13 21.31 -8.40
N ALA A 127 -48.99 20.64 -8.19
CA ALA A 127 -48.64 20.12 -6.86
C ALA A 127 -47.13 20.01 -6.57
N ILE A 128 -46.30 20.84 -7.22
CA ILE A 128 -44.86 20.95 -6.89
C ILE A 128 -44.57 22.38 -6.44
N HIS A 129 -45.09 22.78 -5.28
CA HIS A 129 -44.46 23.79 -4.41
C HIS A 129 -45.22 23.93 -3.08
N VAL A 130 -44.44 24.16 -2.03
CA VAL A 130 -44.80 24.54 -0.64
C VAL A 130 -44.83 23.37 0.36
N GLY A 131 -43.91 23.46 1.33
CA GLY A 131 -43.64 22.44 2.34
C GLY A 131 -44.55 22.47 3.58
N GLY A 132 -44.43 21.39 4.35
CA GLY A 132 -45.04 21.21 5.68
C GLY A 132 -44.57 19.89 6.30
N ALA A 133 -44.24 19.93 7.59
CA ALA A 133 -43.60 18.87 8.39
C ALA A 133 -44.58 17.75 8.85
N PRO A 134 -44.11 16.67 9.50
CA PRO A 134 -44.67 15.30 9.41
C PRO A 134 -45.79 14.99 10.41
N ALA A 135 -46.63 13.99 10.08
CA ALA A 135 -47.53 13.33 11.02
C ALA A 135 -47.27 11.81 11.07
N GLU A 136 -47.17 11.33 12.30
CA GLU A 136 -46.85 9.98 12.80
C GLU A 136 -47.95 8.92 12.56
N PRO A 137 -47.71 7.62 12.89
CA PRO A 137 -48.19 6.48 12.11
C PRO A 137 -49.42 5.79 12.71
N LYS A 138 -50.16 5.06 11.87
CA LYS A 138 -51.08 4.00 12.28
C LYS A 138 -50.69 2.71 11.56
N GLY A 139 -50.21 1.73 12.33
CA GLY A 139 -50.42 0.31 12.00
C GLY A 139 -51.74 -0.17 12.63
N PRO A 140 -52.01 -1.49 12.63
CA PRO A 140 -51.38 -2.58 11.86
C PRO A 140 -52.41 -3.40 11.07
N ASP A 141 -52.03 -4.01 9.94
CA ASP A 141 -52.74 -5.20 9.45
C ASP A 141 -51.76 -6.17 8.78
N GLN A 142 -51.39 -7.18 9.59
CA GLN A 142 -51.31 -8.61 9.27
C GLN A 142 -50.72 -9.00 7.91
N ILE A 143 -49.41 -9.24 7.90
CA ILE A 143 -48.72 -10.00 6.86
C ILE A 143 -48.77 -11.48 7.25
N ALA A 144 -49.42 -12.27 6.40
CA ALA A 144 -49.47 -13.73 6.49
C ALA A 144 -48.07 -14.34 6.32
N THR A 145 -47.67 -15.14 7.30
CA THR A 145 -46.45 -15.96 7.28
C THR A 145 -46.70 -17.27 6.53
N GLY A 146 -46.28 -17.30 5.26
CA GLY A 146 -46.10 -18.55 4.50
C GLY A 146 -44.66 -19.05 4.59
N PRO A 147 -44.40 -20.37 4.67
CA PRO A 147 -43.06 -20.93 4.82
C PRO A 147 -42.22 -20.75 3.56
N VAL A 148 -40.98 -20.29 3.75
CA VAL A 148 -39.95 -20.13 2.71
C VAL A 148 -39.45 -21.51 2.26
N PRO A 149 -39.35 -21.81 0.94
CA PRO A 149 -38.72 -23.03 0.46
C PRO A 149 -37.21 -23.00 0.73
N VAL A 150 -36.70 -23.99 1.47
CA VAL A 150 -35.26 -24.21 1.69
C VAL A 150 -34.69 -24.93 0.46
N PRO A 151 -33.59 -24.46 -0.16
CA PRO A 151 -32.92 -25.19 -1.23
C PRO A 151 -32.24 -26.47 -0.70
N PRO A 152 -32.21 -27.57 -1.48
CA PRO A 152 -31.61 -28.83 -1.04
C PRO A 152 -30.07 -28.71 -0.91
N PRO A 153 -29.45 -29.50 -0.01
CA PRO A 153 -28.00 -29.49 0.19
C PRO A 153 -27.25 -30.06 -1.02
N PRO A 154 -26.02 -29.58 -1.30
CA PRO A 154 -25.21 -30.12 -2.38
C PRO A 154 -24.78 -31.58 -2.11
N PRO A 155 -24.60 -32.41 -3.16
CA PRO A 155 -24.17 -33.79 -3.00
C PRO A 155 -22.74 -33.87 -2.42
N ALA A 156 -22.55 -34.82 -1.50
CA ALA A 156 -21.27 -35.08 -0.85
C ALA A 156 -20.18 -35.45 -1.87
N LEU A 157 -19.02 -34.80 -1.78
CA LEU A 157 -17.84 -35.17 -2.54
C LEU A 157 -17.41 -36.61 -2.15
N PRO A 158 -17.10 -37.49 -3.12
CA PRO A 158 -16.57 -38.81 -2.82
C PRO A 158 -15.19 -38.69 -2.17
N MET A 159 -15.01 -39.40 -1.05
CA MET A 159 -13.73 -39.51 -0.36
C MET A 159 -12.68 -40.14 -1.29
N PRO A 160 -11.43 -39.64 -1.33
CA PRO A 160 -10.34 -40.37 -1.95
C PRO A 160 -10.00 -41.64 -1.13
N PRO A 161 -9.66 -42.76 -1.77
CA PRO A 161 -9.30 -43.99 -1.07
C PRO A 161 -8.01 -43.81 -0.27
N ALA A 162 -7.98 -44.46 0.90
CA ALA A 162 -6.86 -44.44 1.84
C ALA A 162 -5.54 -44.87 1.18
N ALA A 163 -4.51 -44.03 1.28
CA ALA A 163 -3.16 -44.37 0.87
C ALA A 163 -2.57 -45.41 1.86
N PRO A 164 -1.98 -46.53 1.37
CA PRO A 164 -1.26 -47.46 2.23
C PRO A 164 0.09 -46.86 2.70
N PRO A 165 0.64 -47.31 3.83
CA PRO A 165 1.80 -46.70 4.46
C PRO A 165 3.08 -47.11 3.72
N VAL A 166 3.94 -46.13 3.39
CA VAL A 166 5.29 -46.41 2.88
C VAL A 166 6.31 -45.98 3.95
N ALA A 167 7.02 -46.98 4.46
CA ALA A 167 8.10 -46.87 5.44
C ALA A 167 9.38 -46.25 4.83
N PRO A 168 10.32 -45.73 5.65
CA PRO A 168 11.45 -44.93 5.18
C PRO A 168 12.64 -45.80 4.77
N THR A 169 13.36 -45.45 3.71
CA THR A 169 14.73 -45.97 3.49
C THR A 169 15.66 -44.91 2.89
N ALA A 170 16.67 -44.57 3.71
CA ALA A 170 18.04 -44.05 3.55
C ALA A 170 18.66 -43.71 2.16
N PRO A 171 19.76 -42.92 2.14
CA PRO A 171 20.17 -42.06 1.03
C PRO A 171 21.17 -42.70 0.06
N ALA A 172 21.17 -42.24 -1.19
CA ALA A 172 22.23 -42.52 -2.16
C ALA A 172 22.93 -41.23 -2.60
N ALA A 173 24.26 -41.25 -2.47
CA ALA A 173 25.23 -40.24 -2.89
C ALA A 173 25.48 -40.27 -4.43
N PRO A 174 26.27 -39.34 -5.01
CA PRO A 174 25.96 -38.68 -6.28
C PRO A 174 26.64 -39.27 -7.53
N ALA A 175 26.05 -39.01 -8.70
CA ALA A 175 26.75 -39.14 -9.99
C ALA A 175 26.30 -38.07 -11.01
N LEU A 176 27.25 -37.16 -11.31
CA LEU A 176 27.63 -36.57 -12.60
C LEU A 176 26.56 -36.03 -13.59
N ARG A 177 26.72 -34.73 -13.90
CA ARG A 177 26.05 -33.95 -14.97
C ARG A 177 26.27 -34.53 -16.38
N PRO A 178 25.42 -34.15 -17.35
CA PRO A 178 25.87 -33.14 -18.33
C PRO A 178 24.85 -32.04 -18.68
N THR A 179 25.37 -30.82 -18.77
CA THR A 179 25.11 -29.72 -19.72
C THR A 179 23.72 -29.54 -20.36
N GLY A 180 23.12 -28.36 -20.12
CA GLY A 180 22.24 -27.70 -21.08
C GLY A 180 21.29 -26.66 -20.47
N GLN A 181 21.38 -25.44 -20.98
CA GLN A 181 20.44 -24.30 -20.83
C GLN A 181 20.50 -23.48 -19.53
N ALA A 182 21.04 -22.27 -19.72
CA ALA A 182 21.09 -21.18 -18.78
C ALA A 182 19.68 -20.65 -18.47
N VAL A 183 19.17 -21.04 -17.30
CA VAL A 183 18.27 -20.19 -16.53
C VAL A 183 19.17 -19.27 -15.72
N ALA A 184 18.98 -17.95 -15.82
CA ALA A 184 19.62 -16.97 -14.95
C ALA A 184 19.14 -17.21 -13.51
N GLN A 185 19.79 -18.17 -12.85
CA GLN A 185 19.67 -18.44 -11.44
C GLN A 185 20.32 -17.28 -10.70
N SER A 186 19.54 -16.74 -9.76
CA SER A 186 19.98 -15.90 -8.66
C SER A 186 21.40 -16.26 -8.23
N ALA A 187 22.30 -15.27 -8.28
CA ALA A 187 23.67 -15.43 -7.84
C ALA A 187 23.70 -16.05 -6.43
N PRO A 188 24.59 -17.03 -6.17
CA PRO A 188 24.69 -17.66 -4.87
C PRO A 188 25.14 -16.62 -3.84
N ARG A 189 24.40 -16.60 -2.72
CA ARG A 189 24.68 -15.91 -1.46
C ARG A 189 26.21 -15.90 -1.20
N PRO A 190 26.88 -14.75 -1.04
CA PRO A 190 28.24 -14.76 -0.54
C PRO A 190 28.18 -15.24 0.92
N ALA A 191 28.64 -16.47 1.13
CA ALA A 191 28.95 -16.99 2.45
C ALA A 191 30.23 -16.29 2.96
N ALA A 192 30.06 -15.16 3.65
CA ALA A 192 31.00 -14.52 4.59
C ALA A 192 30.36 -13.18 5.00
N ALA A 193 30.08 -12.87 6.27
CA ALA A 193 30.86 -13.17 7.46
C ALA A 193 29.97 -13.50 8.66
N ASP A 194 30.06 -14.74 9.14
CA ASP A 194 29.82 -15.06 10.54
C ASP A 194 30.96 -14.47 11.36
N GLY A 195 30.83 -13.19 11.72
CA GLY A 195 31.72 -12.46 12.63
C GLY A 195 30.88 -11.81 13.74
N PRO A 196 31.38 -11.77 14.99
CA PRO A 196 30.58 -12.03 16.17
C PRO A 196 29.77 -10.80 16.54
N MET A 197 28.44 -10.90 16.42
CA MET A 197 27.68 -10.43 17.56
C MET A 197 28.04 -11.35 18.73
N PRO A 198 28.39 -10.80 19.90
CA PRO A 198 28.50 -11.65 21.06
C PRO A 198 27.14 -12.33 21.24
N ALA A 199 27.14 -13.66 21.32
CA ALA A 199 25.93 -14.50 21.24
C ALA A 199 24.81 -14.06 22.21
N PHE A 200 25.16 -13.33 23.28
CA PHE A 200 24.19 -12.75 24.19
C PHE A 200 23.23 -11.76 23.51
N ILE A 201 23.64 -10.99 22.50
CA ILE A 201 22.76 -10.00 21.83
C ILE A 201 21.81 -10.69 20.83
N ALA A 202 22.23 -11.80 20.23
CA ALA A 202 21.40 -12.55 19.29
C ALA A 202 20.09 -13.05 19.93
N GLY A 203 20.11 -13.38 21.23
CA GLY A 203 18.91 -13.74 21.98
C GLY A 203 17.99 -12.57 22.35
N PHE A 204 18.47 -11.33 22.25
CA PHE A 204 17.67 -10.13 22.54
C PHE A 204 17.04 -9.50 21.29
N LEU A 205 17.51 -9.80 20.07
CA LEU A 205 16.78 -9.35 18.88
C LEU A 205 15.56 -10.26 18.67
N PRO A 206 14.32 -9.74 18.71
CA PRO A 206 13.16 -10.54 18.37
C PRO A 206 13.32 -11.09 16.94
N PRO A 207 12.91 -12.34 16.67
CA PRO A 207 13.02 -12.91 15.33
C PRO A 207 12.00 -12.22 14.42
N VAL A 208 12.50 -11.42 13.47
CA VAL A 208 11.83 -11.28 12.18
C VAL A 208 12.41 -12.43 11.35
N PRO A 209 11.60 -13.42 10.96
CA PRO A 209 12.08 -14.54 10.15
C PRO A 209 12.80 -14.01 8.91
N ASP A 210 13.93 -14.61 8.52
CA ASP A 210 14.69 -14.18 7.33
C ASP A 210 13.83 -14.27 6.05
N ASP A 211 12.81 -15.12 6.10
CA ASP A 211 11.73 -15.46 5.17
C ASP A 211 10.50 -14.54 5.24
N ALA A 212 10.46 -13.61 6.19
CA ALA A 212 9.33 -12.71 6.34
C ALA A 212 9.23 -11.78 5.12
N GLN A 213 8.12 -11.89 4.40
CA GLN A 213 7.93 -11.28 3.09
C GLN A 213 7.71 -9.76 3.26
N PRO A 214 8.41 -8.93 2.46
CA PRO A 214 8.05 -7.54 2.27
C PRO A 214 6.57 -7.44 1.90
N THR A 215 5.76 -6.74 2.69
CA THR A 215 4.37 -6.46 2.30
C THR A 215 4.29 -5.41 1.19
N GLY A 216 5.43 -4.77 0.84
CA GLY A 216 5.50 -3.62 -0.05
C GLY A 216 4.95 -2.34 0.59
N GLU A 217 4.24 -2.44 1.71
CA GLU A 217 3.71 -1.31 2.44
C GLU A 217 4.84 -0.60 3.21
N ARG A 218 5.00 0.70 2.98
CA ARG A 218 5.97 1.51 3.72
C ARG A 218 5.51 1.67 5.16
N GLY A 219 6.43 1.51 6.12
CA GLY A 219 6.16 1.85 7.51
C GLY A 219 5.76 3.33 7.64
N ASP A 220 4.63 3.60 8.29
CA ASP A 220 4.14 4.95 8.55
C ASP A 220 5.05 5.71 9.55
N PHE A 221 4.96 7.05 9.51
CA PHE A 221 5.86 7.94 10.27
C PHE A 221 5.91 7.60 11.76
N PHE A 222 4.75 7.42 12.39
CA PHE A 222 4.66 7.11 13.82
C PHE A 222 5.28 5.76 14.16
N THR A 223 5.07 4.74 13.33
CA THR A 223 5.67 3.42 13.49
C THR A 223 7.21 3.48 13.40
N ARG A 224 7.74 4.26 12.44
CA ARG A 224 9.19 4.49 12.30
C ARG A 224 9.77 5.30 13.47
N LEU A 225 9.07 6.34 13.92
CA LEU A 225 9.48 7.15 15.06
C LEU A 225 9.50 6.33 16.35
N ALA A 226 8.47 5.52 16.59
CA ALA A 226 8.42 4.61 17.74
C ALA A 226 9.58 3.61 17.73
N ALA A 227 9.93 3.05 16.57
CA ALA A 227 11.09 2.18 16.43
C ALA A 227 12.40 2.89 16.84
N VAL A 228 12.61 4.12 16.39
CA VAL A 228 13.80 4.92 16.76
C VAL A 228 13.82 5.25 18.24
N ILE A 229 12.67 5.59 18.84
CA ILE A 229 12.58 5.85 20.29
C ILE A 229 12.95 4.59 21.07
N LEU A 230 12.43 3.42 20.69
CA LEU A 230 12.77 2.14 21.33
C LEU A 230 14.26 1.81 21.24
N ASP A 231 14.92 2.15 20.14
CA ASP A 231 16.37 1.96 19.99
C ASP A 231 17.19 2.91 20.90
N VAL A 232 16.72 4.15 21.10
CA VAL A 232 17.48 5.21 21.79
C VAL A 232 17.21 5.23 23.30
N LEU A 233 16.02 4.80 23.75
CA LEU A 233 15.58 4.89 25.14
C LEU A 233 16.52 4.19 26.15
N PRO A 234 17.03 2.96 25.89
CA PRO A 234 18.00 2.32 26.79
C PRO A 234 19.29 3.14 26.95
N PHE A 235 19.75 3.77 25.86
CA PHE A 235 20.95 4.60 25.86
C PHE A 235 20.72 5.91 26.64
N ILE A 236 19.57 6.55 26.47
CA ILE A 236 19.18 7.74 27.25
C ILE A 236 19.14 7.41 28.75
N ALA A 237 18.52 6.28 29.12
CA ALA A 237 18.44 5.86 30.51
C ALA A 237 19.84 5.62 31.12
N LEU A 238 20.73 4.93 30.40
CA LEU A 238 22.12 4.73 30.81
C LEU A 238 22.86 6.07 30.96
N TYR A 239 22.70 6.97 30.00
CA TYR A 239 23.33 8.29 30.04
C TYR A 239 22.86 9.11 31.25
N ILE A 240 21.56 9.15 31.53
CA ILE A 240 20.99 9.83 32.70
C ILE A 240 21.53 9.21 33.99
N ALA A 241 21.60 7.88 34.09
CA ALA A 241 22.13 7.20 35.26
C ALA A 241 23.61 7.56 35.52
N VAL A 242 24.43 7.56 34.46
CA VAL A 242 25.83 8.00 34.56
C VAL A 242 25.91 9.46 34.94
N PHE A 243 25.08 10.32 34.33
CA PHE A 243 25.04 11.74 34.63
C PHE A 243 24.71 12.00 36.11
N ILE A 244 23.69 11.34 36.66
CA ILE A 244 23.34 11.43 38.09
C ILE A 244 24.51 10.96 38.96
N LEU A 245 25.16 9.84 38.60
CA LEU A 245 26.33 9.33 39.32
C LEU A 245 27.48 10.33 39.36
N THR A 246 27.65 11.15 38.31
CA THR A 246 28.69 12.20 38.28
C THR A 246 28.47 13.30 39.33
N PHE A 247 27.22 13.58 39.75
CA PHE A 247 26.94 14.51 40.86
C PHE A 247 27.29 13.93 42.22
N ILE A 248 27.17 12.60 42.37
CA ILE A 248 27.49 11.90 43.61
C ILE A 248 29.01 11.75 43.74
N ILE A 249 29.71 11.47 42.63
CA ILE A 249 31.15 11.22 42.60
C ILE A 249 31.80 12.01 41.44
N PRO A 250 32.23 13.27 41.67
CA PRO A 250 32.67 14.17 40.60
C PRO A 250 33.86 13.66 39.78
N PHE A 251 34.87 13.09 40.45
CA PHE A 251 36.06 12.55 39.80
C PHE A 251 35.75 11.34 38.90
N LEU A 252 34.72 10.57 39.25
CA LEU A 252 34.28 9.42 38.45
C LEU A 252 33.64 9.91 37.14
N GLY A 253 32.95 11.05 37.17
CA GLY A 253 32.36 11.65 35.97
C GLY A 253 33.39 11.97 34.88
N CYS A 254 34.50 12.61 35.24
CA CYS A 254 35.58 12.93 34.29
C CYS A 254 36.18 11.69 33.62
N ILE A 255 36.16 10.54 34.30
CA ILE A 255 36.65 9.28 33.76
C ILE A 255 35.55 8.62 32.91
N VAL A 256 34.32 8.52 33.41
CA VAL A 256 33.26 7.70 32.79
C VAL A 256 32.61 8.40 31.59
N LEU A 257 32.41 9.73 31.62
CA LEU A 257 31.80 10.49 30.52
C LEU A 257 32.46 10.27 29.15
N PRO A 258 33.80 10.34 28.99
CA PRO A 258 34.43 10.09 27.70
C PRO A 258 34.23 8.64 27.22
N PHE A 259 34.22 7.65 28.11
CA PHE A 259 33.91 6.26 27.74
C PHE A 259 32.46 6.09 27.29
N VAL A 260 31.51 6.77 27.94
CA VAL A 260 30.10 6.75 27.53
C VAL A 260 29.93 7.44 26.17
N GLY A 261 30.62 8.55 25.92
CA GLY A 261 30.65 9.20 24.62
C GLY A 261 31.23 8.30 23.52
N LEU A 262 32.38 7.66 23.80
CA LEU A 262 33.00 6.70 22.88
C LEU A 262 32.10 5.50 22.61
N PHE A 263 31.45 4.96 23.64
CA PHE A 263 30.47 3.90 23.52
C PHE A 263 29.27 4.34 22.68
N GLY A 264 28.77 5.57 22.86
CA GLY A 264 27.70 6.15 22.04
C GLY A 264 28.09 6.30 20.57
N LEU A 265 29.33 6.70 20.27
CA LEU A 265 29.87 6.74 18.91
C LEU A 265 29.96 5.34 18.31
N ALA A 266 30.52 4.37 19.03
CA ALA A 266 30.60 2.99 18.59
C ALA A 266 29.21 2.38 18.36
N TYR A 267 28.25 2.65 19.25
CA TYR A 267 26.87 2.21 19.10
C TYR A 267 26.22 2.82 17.84
N THR A 268 26.43 4.11 17.62
CA THR A 268 25.85 4.85 16.50
C THR A 268 26.43 4.44 15.16
N PHE A 269 27.75 4.28 15.06
CA PHE A 269 28.46 4.09 13.78
C PHE A 269 28.88 2.66 13.48
N LEU A 270 28.91 1.78 14.49
CA LEU A 270 29.29 0.37 14.29
C LEU A 270 28.07 -0.52 14.54
N PHE A 271 27.48 -0.45 15.73
CA PHE A 271 26.43 -1.38 16.12
C PHE A 271 25.13 -1.22 15.31
N ILE A 272 24.62 0.00 15.15
CA ILE A 272 23.40 0.25 14.38
C ILE A 272 23.59 -0.17 12.91
N PRO A 273 24.61 0.31 12.16
CA PRO A 273 24.81 -0.09 10.77
C PRO A 273 25.05 -1.60 10.61
N TYR A 274 25.72 -2.24 11.58
CA TYR A 274 25.87 -3.68 11.60
C TYR A 274 24.51 -4.38 11.69
N CYS A 275 23.63 -3.92 12.59
CA CYS A 275 22.30 -4.51 12.72
C CYS A 275 21.44 -4.32 11.47
N GLU A 276 21.51 -3.14 10.84
CA GLU A 276 20.75 -2.86 9.62
C GLU A 276 21.24 -3.69 8.42
N SER A 277 22.56 -3.89 8.29
CA SER A 277 23.14 -4.69 7.21
C SER A 277 22.98 -6.20 7.39
N HIS A 278 23.28 -6.73 8.59
CA HIS A 278 23.24 -8.17 8.85
C HIS A 278 21.82 -8.68 9.13
N TYR A 279 21.00 -7.92 9.86
CA TYR A 279 19.68 -8.37 10.31
C TYR A 279 18.51 -7.63 9.64
N GLY A 280 18.78 -6.71 8.71
CA GLY A 280 17.75 -5.94 8.01
C GLY A 280 17.06 -4.89 8.89
N GLY A 281 17.52 -4.65 10.11
CA GLY A 281 16.89 -3.71 11.03
C GLY A 281 17.45 -3.76 12.45
N THR A 282 17.31 -2.65 13.15
CA THR A 282 17.61 -2.52 14.58
C THR A 282 16.54 -3.20 15.45
N PHE A 283 16.81 -3.30 16.75
CA PHE A 283 15.90 -3.93 17.72
C PHE A 283 14.51 -3.30 17.70
N GLY A 284 14.41 -1.98 17.77
CA GLY A 284 13.16 -1.22 17.73
C GLY A 284 12.42 -1.41 16.40
N LYS A 285 13.14 -1.46 15.27
CA LYS A 285 12.53 -1.75 13.96
C LYS A 285 11.93 -3.14 13.91
N LYS A 286 12.62 -4.15 14.44
CA LYS A 286 12.09 -5.51 14.51
C LYS A 286 10.85 -5.61 15.40
N ILE A 287 10.83 -4.93 16.54
CA ILE A 287 9.62 -4.85 17.40
C ILE A 287 8.44 -4.26 16.62
N MET A 288 8.69 -3.20 15.86
CA MET A 288 7.68 -2.53 15.04
C MET A 288 7.39 -3.23 13.71
N LYS A 289 7.90 -4.46 13.50
CA LYS A 289 7.74 -5.23 12.25
C LYS A 289 8.20 -4.48 11.00
N LEU A 290 9.31 -3.75 11.14
CA LEU A 290 9.93 -3.00 10.07
C LEU A 290 11.22 -3.67 9.63
N ARG A 291 11.45 -3.70 8.31
CA ARG A 291 12.69 -4.13 7.70
C ARG A 291 13.18 -3.07 6.72
N ILE A 292 14.49 -2.94 6.63
CA ILE A 292 15.17 -2.03 5.73
C ILE A 292 15.62 -2.86 4.54
N VAL A 293 15.23 -2.42 3.35
CA VAL A 293 15.57 -3.06 2.09
C VAL A 293 16.05 -2.01 1.09
N PRO A 294 16.94 -2.37 0.16
CA PRO A 294 17.31 -1.46 -0.91
C PRO A 294 16.13 -1.25 -1.88
N GLU A 295 16.03 -0.07 -2.51
CA GLU A 295 14.87 0.35 -3.32
C GLU A 295 14.75 -0.45 -4.63
N ASP A 296 15.87 -0.94 -5.16
CA ASP A 296 15.97 -1.76 -6.37
C ASP A 296 15.69 -3.25 -6.13
N ASN A 297 15.94 -3.74 -4.90
CA ASN A 297 15.74 -5.14 -4.55
C ASN A 297 15.00 -5.28 -3.20
N PRO A 298 13.66 -5.38 -3.22
CA PRO A 298 12.84 -5.47 -2.01
C PRO A 298 13.12 -6.71 -1.13
N GLN A 299 13.75 -7.76 -1.68
CA GLN A 299 14.14 -8.95 -0.92
C GLN A 299 15.61 -8.89 -0.44
N GLY A 300 16.36 -7.89 -0.92
CA GLY A 300 17.78 -7.70 -0.64
C GLY A 300 18.06 -7.18 0.77
N ARG A 301 19.35 -6.99 1.04
CA ARG A 301 19.86 -6.32 2.24
C ARG A 301 20.80 -5.20 1.81
N ILE A 302 20.83 -4.13 2.60
CA ILE A 302 21.84 -3.08 2.42
C ILE A 302 23.18 -3.58 2.94
N ASP A 303 24.27 -3.17 2.28
CA ASP A 303 25.61 -3.45 2.79
C ASP A 303 25.95 -2.52 3.97
N PHE A 304 27.03 -2.85 4.68
CA PHE A 304 27.46 -2.09 5.86
C PHE A 304 27.83 -0.64 5.51
N GLY A 305 28.46 -0.42 4.35
CA GLY A 305 28.81 0.92 3.87
C GLY A 305 27.58 1.81 3.64
N THR A 306 26.57 1.26 2.97
CA THR A 306 25.29 1.96 2.77
C THR A 306 24.56 2.20 4.09
N ALA A 307 24.64 1.26 5.04
CA ALA A 307 24.07 1.44 6.37
C ALA A 307 24.76 2.59 7.16
N ILE A 308 26.07 2.77 7.01
CA ILE A 308 26.78 3.94 7.58
C ILE A 308 26.31 5.24 6.93
N LEU A 309 26.25 5.29 5.60
CA LEU A 309 25.79 6.47 4.86
C LEU A 309 24.35 6.86 5.26
N ARG A 310 23.49 5.85 5.41
CA ARG A 310 22.13 6.00 5.92
C ARG A 310 22.12 6.62 7.31
N ARG A 311 23.04 6.20 8.19
CA ARG A 311 23.17 6.75 9.55
C ARG A 311 23.63 8.20 9.55
N VAL A 312 24.58 8.57 8.70
CA VAL A 312 25.01 9.96 8.52
C VAL A 312 23.84 10.82 8.07
N GLY A 313 23.05 10.35 7.11
CA GLY A 313 21.86 11.07 6.66
C GLY A 313 20.80 11.23 7.76
N HIS A 314 20.65 10.25 8.66
CA HIS A 314 19.78 10.40 9.84
C HIS A 314 20.31 11.43 10.85
N ILE A 315 21.62 11.51 11.07
CA ILE A 315 22.23 12.53 11.94
C ILE A 315 22.00 13.92 11.35
N LEU A 316 22.28 14.10 10.06
CA LEU A 316 22.01 15.34 9.34
C LEU A 316 20.53 15.72 9.43
N ASN A 317 19.62 14.75 9.23
CA ASN A 317 18.18 14.98 9.36
C ASN A 317 17.78 15.40 10.79
N PHE A 318 18.43 14.87 11.82
CA PHE A 318 18.17 15.23 13.22
C PHE A 318 18.75 16.61 13.58
N THR A 319 19.88 17.00 12.99
CA THR A 319 20.47 18.33 13.17
C THR A 319 19.73 19.41 12.38
N ILE A 320 19.15 19.05 11.24
CA ILE A 320 18.44 19.96 10.31
C ILE A 320 16.92 19.98 10.58
N LEU A 321 16.46 19.52 11.76
CA LEU A 321 15.07 19.18 12.16
C LEU A 321 13.95 20.23 11.92
N TYR A 322 14.16 21.33 11.22
CA TYR A 322 13.15 22.36 10.96
C TYR A 322 12.79 22.62 9.49
N LEU A 323 13.59 22.18 8.50
CA LEU A 323 13.39 22.62 7.11
C LEU A 323 12.94 21.52 6.12
N LEU A 324 13.05 20.24 6.45
CA LEU A 324 12.85 19.13 5.48
C LEU A 324 11.81 18.09 5.92
N VAL A 325 10.84 18.49 6.75
CA VAL A 325 9.65 17.67 7.04
C VAL A 325 8.58 17.80 5.94
N PHE A 326 8.75 18.71 4.99
CA PHE A 326 7.80 19.00 3.90
C PHE A 326 8.33 18.60 2.52
N GLY A 327 8.53 17.31 2.30
CA GLY A 327 8.64 16.74 0.95
C GLY A 327 7.48 15.76 0.74
N ASP A 328 6.81 15.84 -0.41
CA ASP A 328 5.59 15.07 -0.76
C ASP A 328 5.71 13.56 -0.52
N GLU A 329 6.92 12.99 -0.54
CA GLU A 329 7.16 11.55 -0.35
C GLU A 329 7.47 11.09 1.09
N ARG A 330 7.61 11.99 2.07
CA ARG A 330 8.02 11.68 3.46
C ARG A 330 9.24 10.73 3.58
N LYS A 331 10.17 10.78 2.61
CA LYS A 331 11.44 10.02 2.66
C LYS A 331 12.45 10.77 3.54
N HIS A 332 13.13 10.07 4.45
CA HIS A 332 14.21 10.67 5.22
C HIS A 332 15.45 10.87 4.34
N VAL A 333 16.25 11.91 4.62
CA VAL A 333 17.55 12.14 3.96
C VAL A 333 18.44 10.89 4.03
N GLY A 334 18.45 10.20 5.17
CA GLY A 334 19.12 8.91 5.32
C GLY A 334 18.70 7.89 4.26
N ASP A 335 17.39 7.68 4.12
CA ASP A 335 16.81 6.73 3.16
C ASP A 335 17.08 7.13 1.70
N MET A 336 17.13 8.43 1.40
CA MET A 336 17.47 8.95 0.06
C MET A 336 18.95 8.70 -0.28
N ILE A 337 19.85 9.00 0.66
CA ILE A 337 21.30 8.81 0.46
C ILE A 337 21.63 7.33 0.27
N SER A 338 20.99 6.46 1.03
CA SER A 338 21.22 5.03 0.97
C SER A 338 20.40 4.28 -0.06
N LYS A 339 19.52 4.97 -0.82
CA LYS A 339 18.55 4.35 -1.75
C LYS A 339 17.85 3.15 -1.12
N SER A 340 17.38 3.33 0.11
CA SER A 340 16.78 2.26 0.91
C SER A 340 15.40 2.65 1.41
N VAL A 341 14.52 1.68 1.56
CA VAL A 341 13.16 1.87 2.04
C VAL A 341 12.92 1.01 3.28
N CYS A 342 12.18 1.59 4.24
CA CYS A 342 11.71 0.88 5.41
C CYS A 342 10.28 0.36 5.15
N ILE A 343 10.16 -0.96 5.02
CA ILE A 343 8.95 -1.69 4.68
C ILE A 343 8.39 -2.40 5.91
N LYS A 344 7.06 -2.57 5.95
CA LYS A 344 6.41 -3.47 6.90
C LYS A 344 6.65 -4.92 6.47
N VAL A 345 6.63 -5.78 7.47
CA VAL A 345 6.84 -7.21 7.30
C VAL A 345 5.69 -7.95 7.97
N ASP A 346 5.01 -8.80 7.21
CA ASP A 346 4.00 -9.71 7.73
C ASP A 346 4.64 -11.01 8.21
N ARG A 347 3.98 -11.66 9.18
CA ARG A 347 4.46 -12.88 9.83
C ARG A 347 4.30 -14.10 8.95
#